data_AF-A0A8X6L862-F1
#
_entry.id   AF-A0A8X6L862-F1
#
_cell.length_a   1.000
_cell.length_b   1.000
_cell.length_c   1.000
_cell.angle_alpha   90.00
_cell.angle_beta   90.00
_cell.angle_gamma   90.00
#
_symmetry.space_group_name_H-M   'P 1'
#
loop_
_entity.id
_entity.type
_entity.pdbx_description
1 polymer ?
#
loop_
_entity_poly.entity_id
_entity_poly.type
_entity_poly.pdbx_seq_one_letter_code
_entity_poly.pdbx_strand_id
1 'polypeptide(L)'
;MTVLKEFWTGEREIPTGAARSVEEYLKQLQKKLQDAHEIASENSAKNQERMTSHYNLRSRGKNFSVGDEVLILMPSSTLKLLNTWI
;
A
#
# COMPACT_ATOMS: atom_id res chain seq x y z
N MET A 1 7.52 9.68 -12.98
CA MET A 1 7.19 9.14 -14.32
C MET A 1 7.17 10.29 -15.34
N THR A 2 8.29 10.96 -15.55
CA THR A 2 8.32 12.19 -16.38
C THR A 2 8.98 11.91 -17.72
N VAL A 3 10.15 11.29 -17.68
CA VAL A 3 10.91 10.88 -18.87
C VAL A 3 10.11 9.95 -19.80
N LEU A 4 9.40 8.95 -19.26
CA LEU A 4 8.60 8.03 -20.08
C LEU A 4 7.36 8.70 -20.69
N LYS A 5 6.76 9.66 -19.98
CA LYS A 5 5.62 10.43 -20.48
C LYS A 5 6.06 11.27 -21.67
N GLU A 6 7.18 11.96 -21.56
CA GLU A 6 7.74 12.85 -22.60
C GLU A 6 8.10 12.10 -23.89
N PHE A 7 8.56 10.84 -23.81
CA PHE A 7 8.78 9.99 -24.99
C PHE A 7 7.48 9.51 -25.64
N TRP A 8 6.42 9.21 -24.86
CA TRP A 8 5.11 8.79 -25.40
C TRP A 8 4.35 9.98 -25.99
N THR A 9 4.37 11.16 -25.34
CA THR A 9 3.67 12.35 -25.82
C THR A 9 4.33 13.01 -27.04
N GLY A 10 5.46 12.47 -27.51
CA GLY A 10 6.20 13.01 -28.66
C GLY A 10 6.94 14.31 -28.35
N GLU A 11 7.05 14.69 -27.08
CA GLU A 11 7.82 15.87 -26.62
C GLU A 11 9.33 15.67 -26.79
N ARG A 12 9.78 14.41 -26.94
CA ARG A 12 11.20 14.07 -27.12
C ARG A 12 11.37 12.96 -28.17
N GLU A 13 12.26 13.18 -29.14
CA GLU A 13 12.58 12.19 -30.18
C GLU A 13 13.37 11.01 -29.59
N ILE A 14 13.01 9.79 -30.01
CA ILE A 14 13.69 8.56 -29.59
C ILE A 14 15.00 8.45 -30.39
N PRO A 15 16.18 8.35 -29.74
CA PRO A 15 17.43 8.19 -30.45
C PRO A 15 17.44 6.90 -31.28
N THR A 16 17.65 7.04 -32.59
CA THR A 16 17.57 5.97 -33.60
C THR A 16 18.56 4.81 -33.38
N GLY A 17 19.60 4.99 -32.57
CA GLY A 17 20.57 3.96 -32.21
C GLY A 17 20.42 3.34 -30.81
N ALA A 18 19.46 3.82 -29.99
CA ALA A 18 19.29 3.38 -28.59
C ALA A 18 17.98 2.61 -28.33
N ALA A 19 17.12 2.51 -29.34
CA ALA A 19 15.81 1.91 -29.19
C ALA A 19 15.91 0.38 -29.23
N ARG A 20 15.82 -0.26 -28.04
CA ARG A 20 15.19 -1.59 -27.97
C ARG A 20 13.84 -1.49 -28.67
N SER A 21 13.38 -2.56 -29.30
CA SER A 21 12.05 -2.52 -29.91
C SER A 21 11.03 -2.09 -28.84
N VAL A 22 10.06 -1.25 -29.22
CA VAL A 22 9.02 -0.77 -28.28
C VAL A 22 8.36 -1.97 -27.58
N GLU A 23 8.21 -3.08 -28.30
CA GLU A 23 7.70 -4.35 -27.78
C GLU A 23 8.59 -4.96 -26.67
N GLU A 24 9.90 -5.01 -26.87
CA GLU A 24 10.85 -5.50 -25.85
C GLU A 24 10.81 -4.64 -24.59
N TYR A 25 10.75 -3.33 -24.76
CA TYR A 25 10.64 -2.40 -23.65
C TYR A 25 9.33 -2.62 -22.86
N LEU A 26 8.20 -2.71 -23.56
CA LEU A 26 6.89 -2.95 -22.93
C LEU A 26 6.84 -4.28 -22.19
N LYS A 27 7.37 -5.36 -22.79
CA LYS A 27 7.48 -6.68 -22.13
C LYS A 27 8.33 -6.61 -20.87
N GLN A 28 9.47 -5.91 -20.92
CA GLN A 28 10.32 -5.73 -19.73
C GLN A 28 9.66 -4.88 -18.65
N LEU A 29 8.94 -3.83 -19.03
CA LEU A 29 8.21 -2.97 -18.10
C LEU A 29 7.10 -3.76 -17.40
N GLN A 30 6.30 -4.51 -18.16
CA GLN A 30 5.25 -5.36 -17.60
C GLN A 30 5.82 -6.37 -16.60
N LYS A 31 6.93 -7.04 -16.97
CA LYS A 31 7.61 -7.97 -16.08
C LYS A 31 8.06 -7.29 -14.78
N LYS A 32 8.73 -6.14 -14.87
CA LYS A 32 9.19 -5.40 -13.68
C LYS A 32 8.04 -4.99 -12.77
N LEU A 33 6.90 -4.57 -13.33
CA LEU A 33 5.73 -4.22 -12.54
C LEU A 33 5.14 -5.45 -11.84
N GLN A 34 5.10 -6.59 -12.54
CA GLN A 34 4.63 -7.85 -11.96
C GLN A 34 5.54 -8.30 -10.81
N ASP A 35 6.86 -8.32 -11.03
CA ASP A 35 7.85 -8.70 -10.03
C ASP A 35 7.76 -7.77 -8.78
N ALA A 36 7.65 -6.46 -9.02
CA ALA A 36 7.50 -5.49 -7.93
C ALA A 36 6.20 -5.67 -7.14
N HIS A 37 5.10 -5.97 -7.83
CA HIS A 37 3.80 -6.24 -7.20
C HIS A 37 3.86 -7.48 -6.32
N GLU A 38 4.47 -8.56 -6.80
CA GLU A 38 4.60 -9.82 -6.06
C GLU A 38 5.43 -9.63 -4.78
N ILE A 39 6.59 -8.96 -4.89
CA ILE A 39 7.44 -8.64 -3.74
C ILE A 39 6.70 -7.76 -2.73
N ALA A 40 5.98 -6.74 -3.20
CA ALA A 40 5.22 -5.86 -2.32
C ALA A 40 4.08 -6.60 -1.61
N SER A 41 3.37 -7.47 -2.33
CA SER A 41 2.26 -8.27 -1.81
C SER A 41 2.73 -9.21 -0.70
N GLU A 42 3.82 -9.97 -0.95
CA GLU A 42 4.38 -10.87 0.05
C GLU A 42 4.84 -10.14 1.32
N ASN A 43 5.55 -9.02 1.15
CA ASN A 43 6.04 -8.25 2.27
C ASN A 43 4.89 -7.62 3.07
N SER A 44 3.86 -7.14 2.36
CA SER A 44 2.65 -6.60 2.98
C SER A 44 1.95 -7.68 3.82
N ALA A 45 1.76 -8.88 3.29
CA ALA A 45 1.14 -9.99 4.01
C ALA A 45 1.94 -10.36 5.28
N LYS A 46 3.26 -10.56 5.14
CA LYS A 46 4.15 -10.87 6.28
C LYS A 46 4.12 -9.78 7.35
N ASN A 47 4.10 -8.50 6.95
CA ASN A 47 4.04 -7.38 7.89
C ASN A 47 2.66 -7.24 8.55
N GLN A 48 1.57 -7.49 7.83
CA GLN A 48 0.23 -7.51 8.40
C GLN A 48 0.07 -8.61 9.46
N GLU A 49 0.61 -9.81 9.20
CA GLU A 49 0.61 -10.91 10.16
C GLU A 49 1.42 -10.54 11.42
N ARG A 50 2.63 -9.98 11.25
CA ARG A 50 3.46 -9.51 12.36
C ARG A 50 2.77 -8.42 13.18
N MET A 51 2.16 -7.45 12.51
CA MET A 51 1.42 -6.37 13.16
C MET A 51 0.26 -6.94 13.99
N THR A 52 -0.54 -7.82 13.38
CA THR A 52 -1.67 -8.48 14.05
C THR A 52 -1.18 -9.26 15.27
N SER A 53 -0.15 -10.07 15.12
CA SER A 53 0.42 -10.88 16.19
C SER A 53 0.95 -10.01 17.34
N HIS A 54 1.68 -8.94 17.03
CA HIS A 54 2.28 -8.07 18.03
C HIS A 54 1.23 -7.25 18.80
N TYR A 55 0.32 -6.58 18.10
CA TYR A 55 -0.67 -5.70 18.74
C TYR A 55 -1.82 -6.48 19.37
N ASN A 56 -2.17 -7.67 18.86
CA ASN A 56 -3.21 -8.51 19.46
C ASN A 56 -2.66 -9.44 20.56
N LEU A 57 -1.35 -9.54 20.78
CA LEU A 57 -0.71 -10.47 21.73
C LEU A 57 -1.36 -10.46 23.13
N ARG A 58 -1.75 -9.27 23.61
CA ARG A 58 -2.38 -9.08 24.93
C ARG A 58 -3.84 -8.67 24.83
N SER A 59 -4.40 -8.64 23.63
CA SER A 59 -5.81 -8.38 23.44
C SER A 59 -6.61 -9.52 24.07
N ARG A 60 -7.66 -9.17 24.79
CA ARG A 60 -8.62 -10.12 25.34
C ARG A 60 -9.92 -9.99 24.56
N GLY A 61 -10.62 -11.10 24.39
CA GLY A 61 -11.99 -11.06 23.87
C GLY A 61 -12.83 -10.14 24.76
N LYS A 62 -13.50 -9.16 24.15
CA LYS A 62 -14.41 -8.25 24.84
C LYS A 62 -15.82 -8.76 24.64
N ASN A 63 -16.43 -9.25 25.72
CA ASN A 63 -17.85 -9.62 25.76
C ASN A 63 -18.55 -8.62 26.66
N PHE A 64 -19.70 -8.10 26.23
CA PHE A 64 -20.49 -7.12 26.97
C PHE A 64 -21.91 -7.63 27.16
N SER A 65 -22.49 -7.36 28.31
CA SER A 65 -23.87 -7.68 28.66
C SER A 65 -24.72 -6.41 28.73
N VAL A 66 -26.04 -6.56 28.63
CA VAL A 66 -26.96 -5.44 28.79
C VAL A 66 -26.83 -4.89 30.22
N GLY A 67 -26.51 -3.60 30.34
CA GLY A 67 -26.25 -2.93 31.61
C GLY A 67 -24.78 -2.67 31.92
N ASP A 68 -23.84 -3.21 31.14
CA ASP A 68 -22.41 -2.90 31.31
C ASP A 68 -22.10 -1.47 30.86
N GLU A 69 -21.41 -0.71 31.70
CA GLU A 69 -20.86 0.60 31.34
C GLU A 69 -19.53 0.42 30.61
N VAL A 70 -19.39 1.07 29.45
CA VAL A 70 -18.21 0.94 28.58
C VAL A 70 -17.74 2.30 28.10
N LEU A 71 -16.43 2.46 27.97
CA LEU A 71 -15.80 3.66 27.39
C LEU A 71 -15.80 3.58 25.86
N ILE A 72 -16.24 4.66 25.21
CA ILE A 72 -16.32 4.77 23.76
C ILE A 72 -15.28 5.78 23.27
N LEU A 73 -14.44 5.37 22.33
CA LEU A 73 -13.51 6.28 21.65
C LEU A 73 -14.18 6.87 20.41
N MET A 74 -14.56 8.14 20.47
CA MET A 74 -15.19 8.86 19.35
C MET A 74 -14.12 9.42 18.39
N PRO A 75 -14.27 9.22 17.06
CA PRO A 75 -13.37 9.78 16.07
C PRO A 75 -13.65 11.28 15.87
N SER A 76 -13.16 12.12 16.78
CA SER A 76 -13.31 13.58 16.72
C SER A 76 -12.35 14.24 15.73
N SER A 77 -11.38 13.49 15.19
CA SER A 77 -10.40 13.98 14.21
C SER A 77 -9.99 12.88 13.24
N THR A 78 -9.40 13.27 12.11
CA THR A 78 -8.71 12.37 11.18
C THR A 78 -7.50 11.69 11.85
N LEU A 79 -6.92 12.33 12.87
CA LEU A 79 -5.80 11.78 13.62
C LEU A 79 -6.30 10.97 14.82
N LYS A 80 -6.04 9.66 14.81
CA LYS A 80 -6.45 8.71 15.87
C LYS A 80 -6.02 9.11 17.29
N LEU A 81 -4.94 9.88 17.41
CA LEU A 81 -4.40 10.34 18.70
C LEU A 81 -5.22 11.49 19.32
N LEU A 82 -6.01 12.21 18.51
CA LEU A 82 -6.82 13.33 18.97
C LEU A 82 -8.27 12.93 19.27
N ASN A 83 -8.57 11.63 19.19
CA ASN A 83 -9.88 11.09 19.47
C ASN A 83 -10.26 11.24 20.95
N THR A 84 -11.54 11.44 21.21
CA THR A 84 -12.05 11.76 22.55
C THR A 84 -12.74 10.55 23.17
N TRP A 85 -12.48 10.28 24.45
CA TRP A 85 -13.16 9.25 25.23
C TRP A 85 -14.41 9.83 25.89
N ILE A 86 -15.52 9.11 25.80
CA ILE A 86 -16.79 9.39 26.49
C ILE A 86 -17.24 8.12 27.19
#